data_AF-A0A1H5UXD0-F1
#
_entry.id   AF-A0A1H5UXD0-F1
#
_cell.length_a   1.000
_cell.length_b   1.000
_cell.length_c   1.000
_cell.angle_alpha   90.00
_cell.angle_beta   90.00
_cell.angle_gamma   90.00
#
_symmetry.space_group_name_H-M   'P 1'
#
loop_
_entity.id
_entity.type
_entity.pdbx_description
1 polymer ?
#
loop_
_entity_poly.entity_id
_entity_poly.type
_entity_poly.pdbx_seq_one_letter_code
_entity_poly.pdbx_strand_id
1 'polypeptide(L)'
;MTAEPEASVLHDVLRVYDHRFLGLDGRQRSRLVQGTRHVLGDGLSDEVRAALPSAYRMRAFCIQHGLDDELERLIRDETEGRRSGAVVVGGRVYAIYPYLRGVPRKDADITGEVQAGHRLDGVLWQGERLRVRGWAALERVEAREVVTELILRERTAGTEHRFPTTPWESGFEAMIEFAGVGAGRWDAYVAVTVHGVRRRARFGRVRDPLLPTEPMPRRIRVPEGTVGATAYFTKGGHLAVKVGGVRRPVPLRTRILRRLTR
;
A
#
# COMPACT_ATOMS: atom_id res chain seq x y z
N MET A 1 4.11 -25.96 -22.75
CA MET A 1 2.75 -25.50 -22.37
C MET A 1 2.93 -24.20 -21.63
N THR A 2 2.16 -23.17 -21.97
CA THR A 2 2.30 -21.85 -21.33
C THR A 2 1.86 -21.95 -19.86
N ALA A 3 2.62 -21.35 -18.94
CA ALA A 3 2.34 -21.38 -17.51
C ALA A 3 1.03 -20.69 -17.11
N GLU A 4 0.56 -19.75 -17.92
CA GLU A 4 -0.63 -18.92 -17.64
C GLU A 4 -1.94 -19.72 -17.51
N PRO A 5 -2.30 -20.63 -18.45
CA PRO A 5 -3.51 -21.45 -18.29
C PRO A 5 -3.45 -22.38 -17.07
N GLU A 6 -2.29 -22.96 -16.75
CA GLU A 6 -2.14 -23.83 -15.58
C GLU A 6 -2.29 -23.04 -14.27
N ALA A 7 -1.63 -21.88 -14.17
CA ALA A 7 -1.77 -21.00 -13.01
C ALA A 7 -3.20 -20.50 -12.84
N SER A 8 -3.92 -20.21 -13.93
CA SER A 8 -5.34 -19.81 -13.88
C SER A 8 -6.24 -20.93 -13.35
N VAL A 9 -6.05 -22.17 -13.81
CA VAL A 9 -6.82 -23.33 -13.33
C VAL A 9 -6.57 -23.55 -11.84
N LEU A 10 -5.31 -23.55 -11.42
CA LEU A 10 -4.95 -23.77 -10.01
C LEU A 10 -5.41 -22.61 -9.13
N HIS A 11 -5.38 -21.38 -9.63
CA HIS A 11 -6.01 -20.25 -8.96
C HIS A 11 -7.49 -20.52 -8.70
N ASP A 12 -8.25 -20.94 -9.71
CA ASP A 12 -9.69 -21.18 -9.57
C ASP A 12 -10.01 -22.34 -8.62
N VAL A 13 -9.24 -23.42 -8.69
CA VAL A 13 -9.35 -24.56 -7.78
C VAL A 13 -9.04 -24.13 -6.34
N LEU A 14 -7.98 -23.34 -6.12
CA LEU A 14 -7.59 -22.93 -4.77
C LEU A 14 -8.46 -21.80 -4.21
N ARG A 15 -9.15 -21.04 -5.06
CA ARG A 15 -10.05 -19.95 -4.65
C ARG A 15 -11.27 -20.44 -3.87
N VAL A 16 -11.73 -21.68 -4.08
CA VAL A 16 -12.92 -22.24 -3.39
C VAL A 16 -12.70 -22.47 -1.89
N TYR A 17 -11.44 -22.48 -1.45
CA TYR A 17 -11.04 -22.58 -0.05
C TYR A 17 -11.21 -21.23 0.67
N ASP A 18 -12.45 -20.78 0.79
CA ASP A 18 -12.85 -19.55 1.48
C ASP A 18 -13.90 -19.86 2.57
N HIS A 19 -14.67 -18.86 3.00
CA HIS A 19 -15.77 -19.05 3.94
C HIS A 19 -16.75 -20.18 3.54
N ARG A 20 -16.90 -20.49 2.25
CA ARG A 20 -17.75 -21.60 1.77
C ARG A 20 -17.17 -22.96 2.15
N PHE A 21 -15.85 -23.14 2.07
CA PHE A 21 -15.19 -24.35 2.54
C PHE A 21 -15.42 -24.57 4.05
N LEU A 22 -15.37 -23.49 4.83
CA LEU A 22 -15.69 -23.53 6.26
C LEU A 22 -17.16 -23.86 6.54
N GLY A 23 -18.07 -23.67 5.57
CA GLY A 23 -19.47 -24.05 5.69
C GLY A 23 -19.79 -25.52 5.37
N LEU A 24 -18.85 -26.25 4.75
CA LEU A 24 -19.04 -27.66 4.40
C LEU A 24 -19.00 -28.57 5.63
N ASP A 25 -19.68 -29.71 5.57
CA ASP A 25 -19.52 -30.78 6.56
C ASP A 25 -18.18 -31.51 6.40
N GLY A 26 -17.77 -32.28 7.42
CA GLY A 26 -16.48 -32.96 7.42
C GLY A 26 -16.26 -33.91 6.24
N ARG A 27 -17.30 -34.63 5.80
CA ARG A 27 -17.19 -35.55 4.65
C ARG A 27 -17.02 -34.78 3.34
N GLN A 28 -17.75 -33.68 3.18
CA GLN A 28 -17.64 -32.79 2.03
C GLN A 28 -16.25 -32.14 1.96
N ARG A 29 -15.72 -31.64 3.10
CA ARG A 29 -14.37 -31.08 3.18
C ARG A 29 -13.31 -32.10 2.80
N SER A 30 -13.34 -33.30 3.39
CA SER A 30 -12.36 -34.35 3.07
C SER A 30 -12.38 -34.74 1.60
N ARG A 31 -13.57 -34.86 0.98
CA ARG A 31 -13.69 -35.14 -0.46
C ARG A 31 -13.10 -34.03 -1.32
N LEU A 32 -13.38 -32.77 -1.00
CA LEU A 32 -12.85 -31.62 -1.73
C LEU A 32 -11.33 -31.54 -1.61
N VAL A 33 -10.78 -31.70 -0.40
CA VAL A 33 -9.33 -31.73 -0.16
C VAL A 33 -8.67 -32.86 -0.93
N GLN A 34 -9.23 -34.08 -0.90
CA GLN A 34 -8.71 -35.22 -1.66
C GLN A 34 -8.74 -34.96 -3.18
N GLY A 35 -9.85 -34.43 -3.70
CA GLY A 35 -9.96 -34.07 -5.11
C GLY A 35 -8.92 -33.04 -5.54
N THR A 36 -8.73 -31.98 -4.75
CA THR A 36 -7.71 -30.95 -5.05
C THR A 36 -6.30 -31.50 -4.90
N ARG A 37 -6.03 -32.38 -3.93
CA ARG A 37 -4.73 -33.06 -3.81
C ARG A 37 -4.39 -33.84 -5.08
N HIS A 38 -5.38 -34.50 -5.69
CA HIS A 38 -5.19 -35.19 -6.96
C HIS A 38 -4.84 -34.22 -8.10
N VAL A 39 -5.51 -33.07 -8.18
CA VAL A 39 -5.22 -32.02 -9.18
C VAL A 39 -3.82 -31.42 -8.97
N LEU A 40 -3.40 -31.24 -7.73
CA LEU A 40 -2.09 -30.68 -7.38
C LEU A 40 -0.93 -31.64 -7.66
N GLY A 41 -1.19 -32.94 -7.80
CA GLY A 41 -0.16 -33.97 -8.04
C GLY A 41 1.02 -33.85 -7.06
N ASP A 42 2.24 -33.81 -7.60
CA ASP A 42 3.48 -33.74 -6.84
C ASP A 42 3.80 -32.36 -6.26
N GLY A 43 3.10 -31.30 -6.68
CA GLY A 43 3.62 -29.96 -6.44
C GLY A 43 3.07 -28.88 -7.35
N LEU A 44 3.19 -27.64 -6.90
CA LEU A 44 3.21 -26.51 -7.82
C LEU A 44 4.56 -26.48 -8.57
N SER A 45 4.53 -26.33 -9.89
CA SER A 45 5.71 -25.99 -10.67
C SER A 45 6.26 -24.61 -10.25
N ASP A 46 7.52 -24.31 -10.55
CA ASP A 46 8.10 -23.01 -10.17
C ASP A 46 7.46 -21.84 -10.93
N GLU A 47 6.99 -22.06 -12.17
CA GLU A 47 6.29 -21.06 -12.96
C GLU A 47 4.91 -20.73 -12.36
N VAL A 48 4.10 -21.76 -12.05
CA VAL A 48 2.81 -21.59 -11.38
C VAL A 48 2.98 -20.92 -10.02
N ARG A 49 3.99 -21.33 -9.26
CA ARG A 49 4.31 -20.75 -7.96
C ARG A 49 4.63 -19.26 -8.04
N ALA A 50 5.34 -18.83 -9.09
CA ALA A 50 5.64 -17.41 -9.29
C ALA A 50 4.38 -16.60 -9.66
N ALA A 51 3.41 -17.21 -10.33
CA ALA A 51 2.16 -16.58 -10.73
C ALA A 51 1.09 -16.54 -9.62
N LEU A 52 1.15 -17.46 -8.65
CA LEU A 52 0.17 -17.53 -7.57
C LEU A 52 0.52 -16.64 -6.35
N PRO A 53 -0.47 -15.92 -5.79
CA PRO A 53 -0.35 -15.31 -4.46
C PRO A 53 0.04 -16.31 -3.38
N SER A 54 0.78 -15.85 -2.37
CA SER A 54 1.25 -16.68 -1.26
C SER A 54 0.14 -17.42 -0.54
N ALA A 55 -1.03 -16.79 -0.35
CA ALA A 55 -2.21 -17.45 0.24
C ALA A 55 -2.57 -18.76 -0.48
N TYR A 56 -2.58 -18.78 -1.82
CA TYR A 56 -2.89 -19.99 -2.58
C TYR A 56 -1.76 -21.00 -2.54
N ARG A 57 -0.51 -20.56 -2.50
CA ARG A 57 0.63 -21.46 -2.28
C ARG A 57 0.60 -22.13 -0.91
N MET A 58 0.20 -21.40 0.14
CA MET A 58 0.01 -21.96 1.47
C MET A 58 -1.12 -22.99 1.50
N ARG A 59 -2.25 -22.72 0.83
CA ARG A 59 -3.33 -23.70 0.70
C ARG A 59 -2.87 -24.96 -0.03
N ALA A 60 -2.17 -24.81 -1.16
CA ALA A 60 -1.61 -25.93 -1.89
C ALA A 60 -0.65 -26.77 -1.03
N PHE A 61 0.23 -26.10 -0.27
CA PHE A 61 1.12 -26.76 0.69
C PHE A 61 0.33 -27.57 1.74
N CYS A 62 -0.67 -26.96 2.41
CA CYS A 62 -1.45 -27.69 3.40
C CYS A 62 -2.17 -28.90 2.80
N ILE A 63 -2.77 -28.74 1.61
CA ILE A 63 -3.48 -29.82 0.92
C ILE A 63 -2.52 -30.94 0.55
N GLN A 64 -1.35 -30.64 -0.01
CA GLN A 64 -0.34 -31.64 -0.40
C GLN A 64 0.19 -32.43 0.79
N HIS A 65 0.34 -31.78 1.94
CA HIS A 65 0.90 -32.39 3.14
C HIS A 65 -0.13 -32.97 4.12
N GLY A 66 -1.43 -32.93 3.78
CA GLY A 66 -2.49 -33.46 4.66
C GLY A 66 -2.69 -32.67 5.94
N LEU A 67 -2.42 -31.37 5.90
CA LEU A 67 -2.54 -30.45 7.03
C LEU A 67 -3.94 -29.81 7.04
N ASP A 68 -4.96 -30.65 7.21
CA ASP A 68 -6.37 -30.25 7.05
C ASP A 68 -6.81 -29.25 8.13
N ASP A 69 -6.38 -29.45 9.38
CA ASP A 69 -6.67 -28.53 10.50
C ASP A 69 -5.99 -27.17 10.32
N GLU A 70 -4.73 -27.17 9.87
CA GLU A 70 -3.99 -25.95 9.59
C GLU A 70 -4.54 -25.23 8.34
N LEU A 71 -5.03 -25.96 7.34
CA LEU A 71 -5.74 -25.40 6.19
C LEU A 71 -7.02 -24.68 6.65
N GLU A 72 -7.83 -25.31 7.50
CA GLU A 72 -9.01 -24.67 8.07
C GLU A 72 -8.67 -23.42 8.86
N ARG A 73 -7.62 -23.48 9.68
CA ARG A 73 -7.13 -22.32 10.45
C ARG A 73 -6.65 -21.19 9.54
N LEU A 74 -5.88 -21.51 8.51
CA LEU A 74 -5.40 -20.55 7.51
C LEU A 74 -6.57 -19.83 6.84
N ILE A 75 -7.57 -20.57 6.36
CA ILE A 75 -8.75 -20.01 5.68
C ILE A 75 -9.57 -19.15 6.63
N ARG A 76 -9.70 -19.56 7.90
CA ARG A 76 -10.39 -18.79 8.94
C ARG A 76 -9.68 -17.47 9.22
N ASP A 77 -8.37 -17.51 9.42
CA ASP A 77 -7.56 -16.29 9.63
C ASP A 77 -7.69 -15.32 8.44
N GLU A 78 -7.60 -15.82 7.20
CA GLU A 78 -7.77 -15.01 5.99
C GLU A 78 -9.18 -14.41 5.87
N THR A 79 -10.22 -15.19 6.17
CA THR A 79 -11.63 -14.74 6.11
C THR A 79 -11.92 -13.65 7.14
N GLU A 80 -11.30 -13.73 8.31
CA GLU A 80 -11.42 -12.73 9.36
C GLU A 80 -10.45 -11.54 9.18
N GLY A 81 -9.70 -11.52 8.08
CA GLY A 81 -8.73 -10.46 7.79
C GLY A 81 -7.47 -10.49 8.65
N ARG A 82 -7.27 -11.55 9.45
CA ARG A 82 -6.05 -11.78 10.22
C ARG A 82 -4.93 -12.22 9.26
N ARG A 83 -4.02 -11.30 8.98
CA ARG A 83 -2.80 -11.61 8.25
C ARG A 83 -1.70 -11.94 9.23
N SER A 84 -1.11 -13.11 9.09
CA SER A 84 0.05 -13.49 9.92
C SER A 84 1.23 -12.55 9.64
N GLY A 85 2.04 -12.30 10.66
CA GLY A 85 3.24 -11.47 10.56
C GLY A 85 4.23 -12.02 9.55
N ALA A 86 5.25 -11.21 9.24
CA ALA A 86 6.27 -11.52 8.27
C ALA A 86 7.65 -11.06 8.74
N VAL A 87 8.68 -11.76 8.28
CA VAL A 87 10.08 -11.43 8.56
C VAL A 87 10.82 -11.06 7.29
N VAL A 88 11.80 -10.18 7.43
CA VAL A 88 12.70 -9.81 6.35
C VAL A 88 14.01 -10.59 6.51
N VAL A 89 14.39 -11.36 5.50
CA VAL A 89 15.65 -12.11 5.47
C VAL A 89 16.31 -11.90 4.11
N GLY A 90 17.53 -11.34 4.10
CA GLY A 90 18.29 -11.14 2.85
C GLY A 90 17.56 -10.26 1.81
N GLY A 91 16.82 -9.24 2.27
CA GLY A 91 16.06 -8.36 1.37
C GLY A 91 14.78 -8.96 0.79
N ARG A 92 14.32 -10.12 1.30
CA ARG A 92 13.06 -10.76 0.93
C ARG A 92 12.14 -10.86 2.14
N VAL A 93 10.84 -10.77 1.90
CA VAL A 93 9.81 -10.79 2.95
C VAL A 93 9.10 -12.14 2.93
N TYR A 94 9.08 -12.82 4.08
CA TYR A 94 8.47 -14.14 4.23
C TYR A 94 7.34 -14.11 5.25
N ALA A 95 6.16 -14.57 4.85
CA ALA A 95 5.04 -14.77 5.76
C ALA A 95 5.38 -15.86 6.79
N ILE A 96 5.02 -15.62 8.04
CA ILE A 96 5.16 -16.59 9.12
C ILE A 96 3.78 -17.10 9.49
N TYR A 97 3.58 -18.41 9.38
CA TYR A 97 2.41 -19.09 9.91
C TYR A 97 2.89 -19.97 11.07
N PRO A 98 2.73 -19.55 12.34
CA PRO A 98 3.33 -20.26 13.49
C PRO A 98 2.91 -21.73 13.63
N TYR A 99 1.77 -22.10 13.05
CA TYR A 99 1.22 -23.45 13.03
C TYR A 99 1.66 -24.29 11.81
N LEU A 100 2.30 -23.70 10.80
CA LEU A 100 2.84 -24.43 9.65
C LEU A 100 4.35 -24.64 9.81
N ARG A 101 4.79 -25.90 9.75
CA ARG A 101 6.20 -26.28 9.75
C ARG A 101 6.62 -26.79 8.39
N GLY A 102 7.90 -26.61 8.03
CA GLY A 102 8.47 -27.14 6.79
C GLY A 102 8.05 -26.41 5.52
N VAL A 103 7.36 -25.28 5.61
CA VAL A 103 6.95 -24.48 4.44
C VAL A 103 8.18 -24.03 3.66
N PRO A 104 8.27 -24.33 2.35
CA PRO A 104 9.35 -23.84 1.52
C PRO A 104 9.38 -22.31 1.47
N ARG A 105 10.57 -21.70 1.55
CA ARG A 105 10.73 -20.24 1.48
C ARG A 105 10.05 -19.64 0.24
N LYS A 106 10.08 -20.34 -0.89
CA LYS A 106 9.45 -19.92 -2.14
C LYS A 106 7.93 -19.81 -2.07
N ASP A 107 7.28 -20.60 -1.21
CA ASP A 107 5.83 -20.52 -1.02
C ASP A 107 5.47 -19.40 -0.03
N ALA A 108 6.28 -19.22 1.02
CA ALA A 108 6.12 -18.18 2.03
C ALA A 108 6.55 -16.78 1.57
N ASP A 109 7.21 -16.64 0.41
CA ASP A 109 7.73 -15.36 -0.05
C ASP A 109 6.63 -14.39 -0.50
N ILE A 110 6.40 -13.35 0.28
CA ILE A 110 5.42 -12.30 0.00
C ILE A 110 6.09 -11.00 -0.42
N THR A 111 7.35 -11.01 -0.85
CA THR A 111 8.11 -9.81 -1.21
C THR A 111 7.31 -8.94 -2.18
N GLY A 112 6.78 -9.51 -3.26
CA GLY A 112 5.98 -8.78 -4.24
C GLY A 112 4.61 -8.30 -3.75
N GLU A 113 4.08 -8.90 -2.68
CA GLU A 113 2.72 -8.66 -2.18
C GLU A 113 2.69 -7.59 -1.09
N VAL A 114 3.78 -7.45 -0.32
CA VAL A 114 3.86 -6.52 0.81
C VAL A 114 3.88 -5.07 0.31
N GLN A 115 3.01 -4.25 0.90
CA GLN A 115 2.86 -2.83 0.58
C GLN A 115 3.37 -1.94 1.72
N ALA A 116 3.51 -0.64 1.43
CA ALA A 116 3.69 0.38 2.46
C ALA A 116 2.30 0.75 3.02
N GLY A 117 2.02 0.34 4.26
CA GLY A 117 0.86 0.80 5.01
C GLY A 117 1.10 2.23 5.48
N HIS A 118 0.08 3.08 5.42
CA HIS A 118 0.24 4.49 5.76
C HIS A 118 -1.05 5.17 6.20
N ARG A 119 -0.91 6.26 6.96
CA ARG A 119 -2.01 7.18 7.32
C ARG A 119 -1.47 8.60 7.40
N LEU A 120 -2.20 9.56 6.84
CA LEU A 120 -1.89 10.99 6.97
C LEU A 120 -2.60 11.57 8.19
N ASP A 121 -1.85 12.15 9.12
CA ASP A 121 -2.37 12.64 10.40
C ASP A 121 -2.43 14.17 10.46
N GLY A 122 -1.64 14.87 9.63
CA GLY A 122 -1.70 16.33 9.58
C GLY A 122 -1.02 16.93 8.35
N VAL A 123 -1.59 18.02 7.84
CA VAL A 123 -0.99 18.86 6.80
C VAL A 123 -1.26 20.30 7.15
N LEU A 124 -0.22 21.12 7.25
CA LEU A 124 -0.36 22.56 7.50
C LEU A 124 0.83 23.34 6.99
N TRP A 125 0.60 24.60 6.63
CA TRP A 125 1.68 25.52 6.32
C TRP A 125 2.30 26.07 7.61
N GLN A 126 3.62 25.97 7.75
CA GLN A 126 4.40 26.59 8.81
C GLN A 126 5.37 27.58 8.17
N GLY A 127 5.05 28.87 8.23
CA GLY A 127 5.78 29.88 7.47
C GLY A 127 5.62 29.66 5.96
N GLU A 128 6.71 29.36 5.27
CA GLU A 128 6.73 29.03 3.83
C GLU A 128 6.89 27.52 3.56
N ARG A 129 7.00 26.72 4.62
CA ARG A 129 7.20 25.27 4.53
C ARG A 129 5.88 24.53 4.72
N LEU A 130 5.71 23.40 4.04
CA LEU A 130 4.57 22.51 4.27
C LEU A 130 4.99 21.43 5.25
N ARG A 131 4.37 21.45 6.44
CA ARG A 131 4.53 20.42 7.46
C ARG A 131 3.53 19.30 7.17
N VAL A 132 4.03 18.07 7.08
CA VAL A 132 3.25 16.86 6.86
C VAL A 132 3.56 15.87 7.96
N ARG A 133 2.52 15.36 8.64
CA ARG A 133 2.63 14.35 9.69
C ARG A 133 1.83 13.11 9.31
N GLY A 134 2.30 11.95 9.72
CA GLY A 134 1.57 10.72 9.52
C GLY A 134 2.28 9.50 10.08
N TRP A 135 1.72 8.34 9.78
CA TRP A 135 2.29 7.05 10.11
C TRP A 135 2.58 6.27 8.83
N ALA A 136 3.68 5.52 8.81
CA ALA A 136 3.97 4.58 7.73
C ALA A 136 4.80 3.40 8.23
N ALA A 137 4.49 2.22 7.71
CA ALA A 137 5.21 0.98 8.00
C ALA A 137 5.17 0.03 6.79
N LEU A 138 6.04 -0.97 6.79
CA LEU A 138 5.93 -2.08 5.86
C LEU A 138 4.85 -3.06 6.38
N GLU A 139 3.83 -3.34 5.59
CA GLU A 139 2.71 -4.18 6.05
C GLU A 139 3.20 -5.56 6.53
N ARG A 140 2.60 -6.07 7.61
CA ARG A 140 2.88 -7.38 8.23
C ARG A 140 4.29 -7.52 8.83
N VAL A 141 5.17 -6.54 8.69
CA VAL A 141 6.54 -6.60 9.22
C VAL A 141 6.64 -5.73 10.46
N GLU A 142 6.89 -6.34 11.60
CA GLU A 142 7.25 -5.63 12.83
C GLU A 142 8.74 -5.30 12.81
N ALA A 143 9.08 -4.02 12.86
CA ALA A 143 10.46 -3.56 12.87
C ALA A 143 10.63 -2.38 13.83
N ARG A 144 11.75 -2.39 14.56
CA ARG A 144 12.13 -1.28 15.45
C ARG A 144 12.66 -0.08 14.68
N GLU A 145 13.39 -0.35 13.60
CA GLU A 145 13.99 0.67 12.75
C GLU A 145 13.25 0.71 11.41
N VAL A 146 12.59 1.83 11.14
CA VAL A 146 11.88 2.09 9.91
C VAL A 146 12.36 3.41 9.34
N VAL A 147 12.94 3.37 8.14
CA VAL A 147 13.32 4.59 7.42
C VAL A 147 12.14 5.02 6.56
N THR A 148 11.62 6.22 6.84
CA THR A 148 10.51 6.81 6.08
C THR A 148 10.98 8.04 5.31
N GLU A 149 10.47 8.21 4.10
CA GLU A 149 10.68 9.40 3.28
C GLU A 149 9.36 9.87 2.71
N LEU A 150 9.15 11.19 2.71
CA LEU A 150 8.09 11.79 1.92
C LEU A 150 8.65 12.14 0.54
N ILE A 151 7.92 11.82 -0.51
CA ILE A 151 8.33 12.07 -1.90
C ILE A 151 7.28 12.94 -2.55
N LEU A 152 7.71 14.04 -3.15
CA LEU A 152 6.90 14.81 -4.09
C LEU A 152 7.28 14.44 -5.50
N ARG A 153 6.32 13.92 -6.27
CA ARG A 153 6.50 13.59 -7.68
C ARG A 153 5.73 14.56 -8.56
N GLU A 154 6.38 15.20 -9.51
CA GLU A 154 5.73 16.07 -10.47
C GLU A 154 4.81 15.25 -11.38
N ARG A 155 3.60 15.73 -11.61
CA ARG A 155 2.57 14.94 -12.29
C ARG A 155 2.85 14.69 -13.77
N THR A 156 3.48 15.65 -14.44
CA THR A 156 3.69 15.61 -15.89
C THR A 156 5.07 15.04 -16.22
N ALA A 157 6.15 15.65 -15.71
CA ALA A 157 7.51 15.19 -16.02
C ALA A 157 7.94 13.97 -15.19
N GLY A 158 7.26 13.70 -14.06
CA GLY A 158 7.60 12.58 -13.19
C GLY A 158 8.81 12.82 -12.29
N THR A 159 9.41 14.02 -12.31
CA THR A 159 10.52 14.44 -11.44
C THR A 159 10.19 14.21 -9.97
N GLU A 160 11.15 13.70 -9.19
CA GLU A 160 10.93 13.38 -7.77
C GLU A 160 11.86 14.19 -6.87
N HIS A 161 11.28 14.77 -5.82
CA HIS A 161 12.02 15.33 -4.68
C HIS A 161 11.72 14.50 -3.44
N ARG A 162 12.77 14.13 -2.71
CA ARG A 162 12.68 13.32 -1.48
C ARG A 162 12.97 14.19 -0.28
N PHE A 163 12.18 14.03 0.76
CA PHE A 163 12.29 14.76 2.00
C PHE A 163 12.50 13.75 3.13
N PRO A 164 13.57 13.91 3.94
CA PRO A 164 13.76 13.09 5.11
C PRO A 164 12.61 13.33 6.09
N THR A 165 12.29 12.30 6.88
CA THR A 165 11.32 12.43 7.97
C THR A 165 12.03 12.32 9.31
N THR A 166 11.50 12.99 10.32
CA THR A 166 11.90 12.82 11.71
C THR A 166 10.82 12.03 12.47
N PRO A 167 11.17 11.18 13.44
CA PRO A 167 10.19 10.56 14.32
C PRO A 167 9.30 11.60 14.99
N TRP A 168 7.99 11.36 15.01
CA TRP A 168 7.00 12.20 15.70
C TRP A 168 5.91 11.33 16.31
N GLU A 169 5.81 11.32 17.64
CA GLU A 169 4.91 10.43 18.38
C GLU A 169 5.06 8.97 17.92
N SER A 170 3.99 8.35 17.41
CA SER A 170 3.99 6.97 16.87
C SER A 170 4.34 6.89 15.38
N GLY A 171 4.61 8.03 14.73
CA GLY A 171 4.82 8.13 13.29
C GLY A 171 5.99 9.04 12.93
N PHE A 172 5.77 9.86 11.92
CA PHE A 172 6.79 10.71 11.31
C PHE A 172 6.28 12.11 11.03
N GLU A 173 7.23 13.02 10.88
CA GLU A 173 7.06 14.36 10.39
C GLU A 173 8.01 14.65 9.23
N ALA A 174 7.51 15.33 8.21
CA ALA A 174 8.30 15.87 7.11
C ALA A 174 8.05 17.38 7.00
N MET A 175 9.13 18.12 6.71
CA MET A 175 9.06 19.53 6.41
C MET A 175 9.50 19.78 4.97
N ILE A 176 8.60 20.31 4.15
CA ILE A 176 8.83 20.49 2.72
C ILE A 176 9.15 21.97 2.44
N GLU A 177 10.31 22.20 1.84
CA GLU A 177 10.69 23.50 1.30
C GLU A 177 10.59 23.50 -0.23
N PHE A 178 9.74 24.37 -0.77
CA PHE A 178 9.56 24.44 -2.22
C PHE A 178 10.61 25.30 -2.93
N ALA A 179 11.49 25.98 -2.19
CA ALA A 179 12.65 26.68 -2.75
C ALA A 179 13.56 25.73 -3.54
N GLY A 180 13.68 24.46 -3.14
CA GLY A 180 14.43 23.43 -3.86
C GLY A 180 13.60 22.54 -4.80
N VAL A 181 12.29 22.81 -4.93
CA VAL A 181 11.33 22.00 -5.70
C VAL A 181 10.85 22.74 -6.95
N GLY A 182 10.58 24.05 -6.82
CA GLY A 182 10.09 24.87 -7.92
C GLY A 182 8.58 24.79 -8.16
N ALA A 183 8.14 25.50 -9.19
CA ALA A 183 6.74 25.51 -9.63
C ALA A 183 6.31 24.15 -10.20
N GLY A 184 5.02 23.82 -10.10
CA GLY A 184 4.49 22.59 -10.65
C GLY A 184 3.28 22.03 -9.92
N ARG A 185 2.87 20.83 -10.33
CA ARG A 185 1.80 20.06 -9.69
C ARG A 185 2.38 18.76 -9.15
N TRP A 186 2.47 18.68 -7.84
CA TRP A 186 3.21 17.65 -7.13
C TRP A 186 2.25 16.68 -6.42
N ASP A 187 2.43 15.39 -6.62
CA ASP A 187 1.72 14.32 -5.93
C ASP A 187 2.58 13.79 -4.77
N ALA A 188 1.97 13.64 -3.60
CA ALA A 188 2.66 13.12 -2.43
C ALA A 188 2.65 11.59 -2.41
N TYR A 189 3.81 11.01 -2.14
CA TYR A 189 4.02 9.60 -1.86
C TYR A 189 4.78 9.46 -0.55
N VAL A 190 4.59 8.33 0.11
CA VAL A 190 5.42 7.92 1.24
C VAL A 190 6.18 6.67 0.83
N ALA A 191 7.46 6.61 1.17
CA ALA A 191 8.27 5.42 1.01
C ALA A 191 8.76 4.94 2.37
N VAL A 192 8.70 3.62 2.56
CA VAL A 192 9.09 2.93 3.78
C VAL A 192 10.17 1.92 3.42
N THR A 193 11.27 1.94 4.17
CA THR A 193 12.36 0.99 4.01
C THR A 193 12.62 0.28 5.33
N VAL A 194 12.60 -1.06 5.28
CA VAL A 194 12.86 -1.95 6.43
C VAL A 194 13.81 -3.05 5.97
N HIS A 195 14.97 -3.17 6.62
CA HIS A 195 16.00 -4.18 6.32
C HIS A 195 16.30 -4.33 4.81
N GLY A 196 16.43 -3.20 4.10
CA GLY A 196 16.72 -3.15 2.65
C GLY A 196 15.51 -3.31 1.74
N VAL A 197 14.34 -3.69 2.26
CA VAL A 197 13.09 -3.76 1.48
C VAL A 197 12.41 -2.41 1.48
N ARG A 198 12.30 -1.81 0.29
CA ARG A 198 11.65 -0.51 0.09
C ARG A 198 10.30 -0.65 -0.59
N ARG A 199 9.24 -0.08 -0.02
CA ARG A 199 7.91 0.06 -0.65
C ARG A 199 7.46 1.50 -0.66
N ARG A 200 6.63 1.84 -1.64
CA ARG A 200 6.11 3.20 -1.84
C ARG A 200 4.62 3.17 -2.08
N ALA A 201 3.90 4.11 -1.50
CA ALA A 201 2.46 4.27 -1.69
C ALA A 201 2.07 5.74 -1.88
N ARG A 202 0.97 6.00 -2.59
CA ARG A 202 0.46 7.37 -2.80
C ARG A 202 -0.25 7.85 -1.54
N PHE A 203 0.20 8.96 -0.99
CA PHE A 203 -0.11 9.35 0.37
C PHE A 203 -1.39 10.20 0.47
N GLY A 204 -2.07 10.14 1.63
CA GLY A 204 -3.24 10.98 1.96
C GLY A 204 -4.63 10.36 1.79
N ARG A 205 -4.80 9.28 1.01
CA ARG A 205 -6.11 8.62 0.85
C ARG A 205 -6.64 8.08 2.17
N VAL A 206 -5.78 7.37 2.90
CA VAL A 206 -6.00 6.97 4.29
C VAL A 206 -5.46 8.10 5.16
N ARG A 207 -6.33 8.72 5.95
CA ARG A 207 -6.03 9.89 6.77
C ARG A 207 -6.88 9.92 8.02
N ASP A 208 -6.46 10.70 9.01
CA ASP A 208 -7.26 11.00 10.18
C ASP A 208 -8.63 11.58 9.74
N PRO A 209 -9.76 11.07 10.26
CA PRO A 209 -11.09 11.52 9.86
C PRO A 209 -11.38 12.98 10.23
N LEU A 210 -10.66 13.54 11.20
CA LEU A 210 -10.79 14.94 11.65
C LEU A 210 -9.87 15.90 10.87
N LEU A 211 -9.05 15.39 9.95
CA LEU A 211 -8.15 16.22 9.16
C LEU A 211 -8.93 17.12 8.19
N PRO A 212 -8.77 18.46 8.24
CA PRO A 212 -9.41 19.38 7.31
C PRO A 212 -9.01 19.10 5.86
N THR A 213 -9.98 19.05 4.95
CA THR A 213 -9.76 18.65 3.55
C THR A 213 -9.87 19.79 2.55
N GLU A 214 -10.20 20.98 3.05
CA GLU A 214 -10.28 22.21 2.29
C GLU A 214 -8.90 22.56 1.71
N PRO A 215 -8.83 23.09 0.48
CA PRO A 215 -7.57 23.56 -0.08
C PRO A 215 -6.92 24.61 0.83
N MET A 216 -5.63 24.43 1.11
CA MET A 216 -4.85 25.26 2.03
C MET A 216 -3.90 26.16 1.21
N PRO A 217 -4.29 27.40 0.86
CA PRO A 217 -3.46 28.30 0.08
C PRO A 217 -2.38 28.97 0.95
N ARG A 218 -1.22 29.23 0.35
CA ARG A 218 -0.12 29.98 0.96
C ARG A 218 0.66 30.72 -0.11
N ARG A 219 1.27 31.86 0.24
CA ARG A 219 2.31 32.47 -0.60
C ARG A 219 3.66 31.98 -0.13
N ILE A 220 4.49 31.51 -1.05
CA ILE A 220 5.80 30.93 -0.75
C ILE A 220 6.83 31.42 -1.77
N ARG A 221 8.11 31.36 -1.40
CA ARG A 221 9.23 31.60 -2.31
C ARG A 221 9.66 30.30 -2.99
N VAL A 222 9.86 30.40 -4.29
CA VAL A 222 10.46 29.38 -5.15
C VAL A 222 11.56 30.02 -6.00
N PRO A 223 12.41 29.27 -6.73
CA PRO A 223 13.45 29.84 -7.57
C PRO A 223 12.95 30.89 -8.57
N GLU A 224 11.72 30.74 -9.06
CA GLU A 224 11.07 31.65 -10.01
C GLU A 224 10.46 32.91 -9.36
N GLY A 225 10.55 33.04 -8.02
CA GLY A 225 10.05 34.17 -7.25
C GLY A 225 8.93 33.80 -6.26
N THR A 226 8.20 34.80 -5.76
CA THR A 226 7.11 34.58 -4.82
C THR A 226 5.82 34.20 -5.55
N VAL A 227 5.36 32.97 -5.36
CA VAL A 227 4.17 32.42 -6.03
C VAL A 227 3.11 31.97 -5.01
N GLY A 228 1.90 31.72 -5.50
CA GLY A 228 0.87 31.04 -4.73
C GLY A 228 1.08 29.53 -4.78
N ALA A 229 1.00 28.88 -3.62
CA ALA A 229 0.94 27.44 -3.47
C ALA A 229 -0.37 27.02 -2.80
N THR A 230 -0.81 25.80 -3.05
CA THR A 230 -2.02 25.24 -2.45
C THR A 230 -1.82 23.76 -2.22
N ALA A 231 -1.82 23.33 -0.96
CA ALA A 231 -1.95 21.92 -0.59
C ALA A 231 -3.44 21.55 -0.67
N TYR A 232 -3.76 20.41 -1.25
CA TYR A 232 -5.14 19.97 -1.47
C TYR A 232 -5.21 18.45 -1.63
N PHE A 233 -6.43 17.92 -1.54
CA PHE A 233 -6.71 16.51 -1.83
C PHE A 233 -7.24 16.35 -3.25
N THR A 234 -6.69 15.41 -3.99
CA THR A 234 -7.16 15.03 -5.32
C THR A 234 -8.55 14.37 -5.25
N LYS A 235 -9.23 14.19 -6.40
CA LYS A 235 -10.50 13.45 -6.46
C LYS A 235 -10.40 12.03 -5.85
N GLY A 236 -9.24 11.38 -5.97
CA GLY A 236 -8.97 10.08 -5.35
C GLY A 236 -8.60 10.15 -3.86
N GLY A 237 -8.64 11.32 -3.24
CA GLY A 237 -8.33 11.54 -1.83
C GLY A 237 -6.84 11.63 -1.49
N HIS A 238 -5.94 11.62 -2.47
CA HIS A 238 -4.50 11.72 -2.21
C HIS A 238 -4.04 13.17 -2.04
N LEU A 239 -3.05 13.39 -1.18
CA LEU A 239 -2.43 14.69 -0.97
C LEU A 239 -1.62 15.12 -2.20
N ALA A 240 -1.80 16.37 -2.59
CA ALA A 240 -1.04 17.01 -3.66
C ALA A 240 -0.81 18.49 -3.33
N VAL A 241 0.21 19.07 -3.97
CA VAL A 241 0.52 20.49 -3.85
C VAL A 241 0.60 21.10 -5.25
N LYS A 242 -0.11 22.19 -5.47
CA LYS A 242 0.04 23.02 -6.67
C LYS A 242 0.88 24.23 -6.29
N VAL A 243 1.98 24.46 -6.98
CA VAL A 243 2.89 25.58 -6.77
C VAL A 243 2.96 26.38 -8.05
N GLY A 244 2.61 27.66 -7.98
CA GLY A 244 2.53 28.52 -9.14
C GLY A 244 1.37 28.20 -10.09
N GLY A 245 1.45 28.84 -11.26
CA GLY A 245 0.39 28.89 -12.26
C GLY A 245 -0.35 30.23 -12.25
N VAL A 246 -0.61 30.74 -13.45
CA VAL A 246 -1.38 31.97 -13.68
C VAL A 246 -2.74 31.80 -12.96
N ARG A 247 -3.04 32.69 -12.00
CA ARG A 247 -4.45 32.95 -11.66
C ARG A 247 -5.08 33.41 -12.98
N ARG A 248 -5.80 32.53 -13.69
CA ARG A 248 -6.73 33.03 -14.70
C ARG A 248 -7.64 34.01 -13.96
N PRO A 249 -7.67 35.30 -14.34
CA PRO A 249 -8.59 36.24 -13.73
C PRO A 249 -9.96 35.60 -13.78
N VAL A 250 -10.66 35.56 -12.64
CA VAL A 250 -12.07 35.19 -12.63
C VAL A 250 -12.75 36.11 -13.66
N PRO A 251 -13.40 35.57 -14.71
CA PRO A 251 -14.03 36.40 -15.73
C PRO A 251 -14.93 37.43 -15.06
N LEU A 252 -14.89 38.69 -15.52
CA LEU A 252 -15.63 39.81 -14.92
C LEU A 252 -17.10 39.46 -14.64
N ARG A 253 -17.74 38.69 -15.53
CA ARG A 253 -19.11 38.15 -15.36
C ARG A 253 -19.32 37.40 -14.04
N THR A 254 -18.36 36.58 -13.61
CA THR A 254 -18.44 35.78 -12.38
C THR A 254 -18.18 36.63 -11.13
N ARG A 255 -17.45 37.75 -11.26
CA ARG A 255 -17.30 38.73 -10.16
C ARG A 255 -18.55 39.60 -9.98
N ILE A 256 -19.22 39.96 -11.08
CA ILE A 256 -20.47 40.74 -11.06
C ILE A 256 -21.62 39.91 -10.48
N LEU A 257 -21.79 38.66 -10.92
CA LEU A 257 -22.84 37.77 -10.39
C LEU A 257 -22.70 37.51 -8.88
N ARG A 258 -21.47 37.43 -8.36
CA ARG A 258 -21.21 37.29 -6.91
C ARG A 258 -21.45 38.56 -6.09
N ARG A 259 -21.46 39.74 -6.72
CA ARG A 259 -21.79 41.02 -6.07
C ARG A 259 -23.28 41.31 -6.07
N LEU A 260 -24.03 40.73 -7.00
CA LEU A 260 -25.49 40.90 -7.11
C LEU A 260 -26.29 39.85 -6.32
N THR A 261 -25.63 38.83 -5.80
CA THR A 261 -26.23 37.77 -4.96
C THR A 261 -25.85 37.88 -3.49
N ARG A 262 -25.39 39.07 -3.05
CA ARG A 262 -25.18 39.44 -1.64
C ARG A 262 -26.07 40.61 -1.27
#